data_AF-A0A2X0Z7B7-F1
#
_entry.id   AF-A0A2X0Z7B7-F1
#
_cell.length_a   1.000
_cell.length_b   1.000
_cell.length_c   1.000
_cell.angle_alpha   90.00
_cell.angle_beta   90.00
_cell.angle_gamma   90.00
#
_symmetry.space_group_name_H-M   'P 1'
#
loop_
_entity.id
_entity.type
_entity.pdbx_description
1 polymer ?
#
loop_
_entity_poly.entity_id
_entity_poly.type
_entity_poly.pdbx_seq_one_letter_code
_entity_poly.pdbx_strand_id
1 'polypeptide(L)'
;MNYKIINKQVFEQAQLRSVSDVPFTEEELEYGMKLVVAKKDENLTLYLVEIDGHKKFDVRWDDSSEIFSGWYSAWDNFLWCLNIVDPQGNEIK
;
A
#
# COMPACT_ATOMS: atom_id res chain seq x y z
N MET A 1 -11.15 9.20 -6.74
CA MET A 1 -10.01 8.46 -6.16
C MET A 1 -9.11 7.99 -7.29
N ASN A 2 -7.84 8.36 -7.22
CA ASN A 2 -6.83 8.12 -8.26
C ASN A 2 -6.08 6.79 -8.06
N TYR A 3 -6.64 5.90 -7.22
CA TYR A 3 -6.13 4.57 -6.93
C TYR A 3 -7.25 3.52 -6.99
N LYS A 4 -6.85 2.24 -7.01
CA LYS A 4 -7.72 1.06 -6.98
C LYS A 4 -7.32 0.20 -5.78
N ILE A 5 -8.30 -0.19 -4.98
CA ILE A 5 -8.13 -1.17 -3.89
C ILE A 5 -8.22 -2.57 -4.51
N ILE A 6 -7.21 -3.40 -4.27
CA ILE A 6 -7.07 -4.76 -4.79
C ILE A 6 -7.58 -5.77 -3.77
N ASN A 7 -7.12 -5.68 -2.52
CA ASN A 7 -7.60 -6.50 -1.42
C ASN A 7 -8.40 -5.65 -0.42
N LYS A 8 -9.71 -5.53 -0.66
CA LYS A 8 -10.60 -4.68 0.15
C LYS A 8 -10.66 -5.09 1.61
N GLN A 9 -10.72 -6.39 1.88
CA GLN A 9 -10.84 -6.91 3.24
C GLN A 9 -9.65 -6.50 4.11
N VAL A 10 -8.42 -6.71 3.60
CA VAL A 10 -7.21 -6.38 4.35
C VAL A 10 -6.98 -4.87 4.42
N PHE A 11 -7.34 -4.14 3.37
CA PHE A 11 -7.32 -2.67 3.35
C PHE A 11 -8.23 -2.05 4.43
N GLU A 12 -9.45 -2.56 4.59
CA GLU A 12 -10.38 -2.11 5.64
C GLU A 12 -9.91 -2.54 7.03
N GLN A 13 -9.36 -3.76 7.17
CA GLN A 13 -8.79 -4.21 8.42
C GLN A 13 -7.64 -3.31 8.89
N ALA A 14 -6.69 -2.97 8.01
CA ALA A 14 -5.51 -2.16 8.34
C ALA A 14 -5.86 -0.76 8.87
N GLN A 15 -7.00 -0.20 8.44
CA GLN A 15 -7.50 1.08 8.92
C GLN A 15 -8.05 1.05 10.35
N LEU A 16 -8.44 -0.14 10.84
CA LEU A 16 -9.19 -0.30 12.08
C LEU A 16 -8.43 -1.07 13.16
N ARG A 17 -7.55 -2.00 12.77
CA ARG A 17 -6.84 -2.91 13.68
C ARG A 17 -5.57 -3.49 13.05
N SER A 18 -4.82 -4.24 13.85
CA SER A 18 -3.63 -4.98 13.40
C SER A 18 -3.94 -5.91 12.23
N VAL A 19 -2.93 -6.10 11.36
CA VAL A 19 -2.92 -7.06 10.23
C VAL A 19 -2.02 -8.26 10.50
N SER A 20 -1.53 -8.42 11.73
CA SER A 20 -0.60 -9.49 12.11
C SER A 20 -1.15 -10.91 11.90
N ASP A 21 -2.48 -11.07 11.87
CA ASP A 21 -3.19 -12.33 11.70
C ASP A 21 -3.56 -12.62 10.23
N VAL A 22 -3.23 -11.72 9.29
CA VAL A 22 -3.55 -11.90 7.87
C VAL A 22 -2.72 -13.05 7.29
N PRO A 23 -3.34 -14.14 6.83
CA PRO A 23 -2.61 -15.26 6.23
C PRO A 23 -2.12 -14.87 4.83
N PHE A 24 -0.94 -15.35 4.45
CA PHE A 24 -0.41 -15.21 3.10
C PHE A 24 -0.47 -16.55 2.37
N THR A 25 -0.74 -16.47 1.07
CA THR A 25 -0.45 -17.55 0.11
C THR A 25 1.05 -17.65 -0.17
N GLU A 26 1.49 -18.73 -0.83
CA GLU A 26 2.90 -18.89 -1.25
C GLU A 26 3.38 -17.73 -2.13
N GLU A 27 2.55 -17.29 -3.09
CA GLU A 27 2.85 -16.15 -3.95
C GLU A 27 2.98 -14.84 -3.14
N GLU A 28 2.10 -14.62 -2.16
CA GLU A 28 2.15 -13.42 -1.32
C GLU A 28 3.33 -13.43 -0.33
N LEU A 29 3.83 -14.60 0.06
CA LEU A 29 5.07 -14.73 0.83
C LEU A 29 6.29 -14.31 0.00
N GLU A 30 6.28 -14.57 -1.30
CA GLU A 30 7.38 -14.21 -2.20
C GLU A 30 7.31 -12.74 -2.65
N TYR A 31 6.11 -12.27 -3.05
CA TYR A 31 5.96 -10.96 -3.72
C TYR A 31 5.27 -9.89 -2.86
N GLY A 32 4.61 -10.30 -1.77
CA GLY A 32 3.73 -9.46 -0.96
C GLY A 32 2.28 -9.46 -1.45
N MET A 33 1.34 -9.26 -0.53
CA MET A 33 -0.08 -9.10 -0.81
C MET A 33 -0.37 -7.66 -1.27
N LYS A 34 -0.77 -7.50 -2.53
CA LYS A 34 -1.11 -6.19 -3.10
C LYS A 34 -2.40 -5.65 -2.46
N LEU A 35 -2.33 -4.46 -1.86
CA LEU A 35 -3.49 -3.81 -1.23
C LEU A 35 -4.08 -2.73 -2.12
N VAL A 36 -3.25 -1.84 -2.64
CA VAL A 36 -3.68 -0.64 -3.40
C VAL A 36 -2.69 -0.35 -4.53
N VAL A 37 -3.19 0.08 -5.68
CA VAL A 37 -2.37 0.53 -6.82
C VAL A 37 -2.87 1.87 -7.34
N ALA A 38 -1.98 2.78 -7.74
CA ALA A 38 -2.38 4.02 -8.40
C ALA A 38 -2.94 3.74 -9.82
N LYS A 39 -3.88 4.56 -10.29
CA LYS A 39 -4.53 4.36 -11.59
C LYS A 39 -3.71 4.86 -12.76
N LYS A 40 -2.89 5.90 -12.54
CA LYS A 40 -2.06 6.52 -13.58
C LYS A 40 -0.64 5.97 -13.62
N ASP A 41 -0.24 5.26 -12.58
CA ASP A 41 1.07 4.64 -12.46
C ASP A 41 0.93 3.30 -11.73
N GLU A 42 1.06 2.19 -12.46
CA GLU A 42 0.93 0.85 -11.87
C GLU A 42 2.15 0.45 -11.03
N ASN A 43 3.26 1.18 -11.13
CA ASN A 43 4.45 0.95 -10.30
C ASN A 43 4.23 1.50 -8.89
N LEU A 44 3.40 2.54 -8.72
CA LEU A 44 3.01 3.03 -7.40
C LEU A 44 1.97 2.10 -6.76
N THR A 45 2.45 1.24 -5.86
CA THR A 45 1.64 0.20 -5.23
C THR A 45 1.98 0.06 -3.75
N LEU A 46 0.94 -0.14 -2.92
CA LEU A 46 1.06 -0.48 -1.50
C LEU A 46 0.80 -1.98 -1.31
N TYR A 47 1.76 -2.66 -0.69
CA TYR A 47 1.72 -4.07 -0.34
C TYR A 47 1.69 -4.28 1.17
N LEU A 48 1.12 -5.40 1.59
CA LEU A 48 1.40 -6.03 2.87
C LEU A 48 2.48 -7.11 2.63
N VAL A 49 3.56 -7.06 3.39
CA VAL A 49 4.70 -7.99 3.30
C VAL A 49 4.97 -8.62 4.66
N GLU A 50 5.70 -9.74 4.68
CA GLU A 50 6.22 -10.33 5.91
C GLU A 50 7.75 -10.21 5.93
N ILE A 51 8.28 -9.57 6.98
CA ILE A 51 9.71 -9.38 7.18
C ILE A 51 10.02 -9.81 8.60
N ASP A 52 10.92 -10.79 8.74
CA ASP A 52 11.31 -11.38 10.03
C ASP A 52 10.12 -11.90 10.86
N GLY A 53 9.11 -12.46 10.19
CA GLY A 53 7.88 -12.96 10.84
C GLY A 53 6.89 -11.88 11.25
N HIS A 54 7.14 -10.62 10.88
CA HIS A 54 6.25 -9.50 11.18
C HIS A 54 5.62 -8.93 9.91
N LYS A 55 4.31 -8.71 9.95
CA LYS A 55 3.60 -8.01 8.88
C LYS A 55 3.98 -6.53 8.86
N LYS A 56 4.42 -6.06 7.71
CA LYS A 56 4.80 -4.66 7.44
C LYS A 56 4.16 -4.20 6.14
N PHE A 57 4.12 -2.90 5.94
CA PHE A 57 3.63 -2.28 4.72
C PHE A 57 4.80 -1.83 3.85
N ASP A 58 4.72 -2.11 2.56
CA ASP A 58 5.77 -1.78 1.59
C ASP A 58 5.14 -0.91 0.51
N VAL A 59 5.52 0.37 0.47
CA VAL A 59 5.12 1.30 -0.59
C VAL A 59 6.22 1.26 -1.64
N ARG A 60 5.88 0.79 -2.85
CA ARG A 60 6.80 0.68 -3.99
C ARG A 60 6.46 1.74 -5.02
N TRP A 61 7.48 2.33 -5.64
CA TRP A 61 7.35 3.23 -6.78
C TRP A 61 8.63 3.16 -7.62
N ASP A 62 8.50 3.10 -8.94
CA ASP A 62 9.63 2.95 -9.86
C ASP A 62 10.60 1.83 -9.44
N ASP A 63 11.85 2.18 -9.11
CA ASP A 63 12.92 1.30 -8.64
C ASP A 63 13.15 1.35 -7.12
N SER A 64 12.27 2.05 -6.40
CA SER A 64 12.40 2.40 -5.00
C SER A 64 11.26 1.84 -4.16
N SER A 65 11.50 1.67 -2.86
CA SER A 65 10.45 1.34 -1.91
C SER A 65 10.76 1.80 -0.49
N GLU A 66 9.73 1.88 0.34
CA GLU A 66 9.85 2.19 1.76
C GLU A 66 8.95 1.28 2.61
N ILE A 67 9.55 0.76 3.69
CA ILE A 67 8.91 -0.19 4.61
C ILE A 67 8.43 0.52 5.86
N PHE A 68 7.16 0.30 6.21
CA PHE A 68 6.50 0.87 7.37
C PHE A 68 5.95 -0.22 8.29
N SER A 69 6.05 -0.01 9.60
CA SER A 69 5.46 -0.93 10.58
C SER A 69 3.97 -0.65 10.85
N GLY A 70 3.46 0.52 10.45
CA GLY A 70 2.11 0.97 10.76
C GLY A 70 1.35 1.45 9.53
N TRP A 71 0.04 1.18 9.52
CA TRP A 71 -0.86 1.52 8.42
C TRP A 71 -0.83 3.02 8.08
N TYR A 72 -1.00 3.90 9.07
CA TYR A 72 -1.12 5.34 8.81
C TYR A 72 0.10 5.93 8.11
N SER A 73 1.32 5.56 8.53
CA SER A 73 2.55 6.03 7.88
C SER A 73 2.67 5.53 6.44
N ALA A 74 2.35 4.26 6.19
CA ALA A 74 2.36 3.69 4.85
C ALA A 74 1.32 4.36 3.95
N TRP A 75 0.13 4.62 4.50
CA TRP A 75 -0.97 5.23 3.78
C TRP A 75 -0.70 6.69 3.43
N ASP A 76 -0.18 7.47 4.37
CA ASP A 76 0.21 8.86 4.13
C ASP A 76 1.32 8.96 3.08
N ASN A 77 2.31 8.06 3.13
CA ASN A 77 3.37 7.99 2.12
C ASN A 77 2.81 7.62 0.74
N PHE A 78 1.95 6.60 0.65
CA PHE A 78 1.29 6.23 -0.60
C PHE A 78 0.48 7.40 -1.19
N LEU A 79 -0.28 8.14 -0.36
CA LEU A 79 -1.04 9.31 -0.81
C LEU A 79 -0.14 10.47 -1.26
N TRP A 80 0.99 10.68 -0.58
CA TRP A 80 1.98 11.66 -0.99
C TRP A 80 2.58 11.33 -2.36
N CYS A 81 3.03 10.08 -2.56
CA CYS A 81 3.51 9.59 -3.86
C CYS A 81 2.41 9.72 -4.92
N LEU A 82 1.16 9.37 -4.58
CA LEU A 82 0.03 9.47 -5.49
C LEU A 82 -0.20 10.91 -5.98
N ASN A 83 -0.06 11.90 -5.09
CA ASN A 83 -0.20 13.31 -5.45
C ASN A 83 0.95 13.83 -6.33
N ILE A 84 2.13 13.20 -6.29
CA ILE A 84 3.24 13.54 -7.18
C ILE A 84 2.99 13.01 -8.59
N VAL A 85 2.59 11.74 -8.71
CA VAL A 85 2.35 11.10 -10.02
C VAL A 85 1.02 11.50 -10.64
N ASP A 86 0.03 11.90 -9.83
CA ASP A 86 -1.27 12.41 -10.27
C ASP A 86 -1.70 13.66 -9.47
N PRO A 87 -1.17 14.85 -9.81
CA PRO A 87 -1.46 16.11 -9.10
C PRO A 87 -2.91 16.60 -9.20
N GLN A 88 -3.82 15.87 -9.85
CA GLN A 88 -5.23 16.29 -10.02
C GLN A 88 -6.01 16.11 -8.72
N GLY A 89 -5.85 17.10 -7.83
CA GLY A 89 -6.60 17.25 -6.60
C GLY A 89 -6.48 18.62 -5.91
N ASN A 90 -5.67 19.55 -6.45
CA ASN A 90 -5.51 20.90 -5.89
C ASN A 90 -5.92 21.99 -6.90
N GLU A 91 -6.99 21.77 -7.66
CA GLU A 91 -7.78 22.91 -8.14
C GLU A 91 -8.54 23.47 -6.93
N ILE A 92 -7.91 24.46 -6.28
CA ILE A 92 -8.60 25.40 -5.40
C ILE A 92 -9.74 25.99 -6.23
N LYS A 93 -10.98 25.56 -5.93
CA LYS A 93 -12.18 26.32 -6.31
C LYS A 93 -12.52 27.30 -5.19
#